data_AF-A0A2P2J9I5-F1
#
_entry.id   AF-A0A2P2J9I5-F1
#
_cell.length_a   1.000
_cell.length_b   1.000
_cell.length_c   1.000
_cell.angle_alpha   90.00
_cell.angle_beta   90.00
_cell.angle_gamma   90.00
#
_symmetry.space_group_name_H-M   'P 1'
#
loop_
_entity.id
_entity.type
_entity.pdbx_description
1 polymer ?
#
loop_
_entity_poly.entity_id
_entity_poly.type
_entity_poly.pdbx_seq_one_letter_code
_entity_poly.pdbx_strand_id
1 'polypeptide(L)'
;MSGSENCHDFVEWLGADMSIEVFLQLDDPSDLARVCSVSSSWRQFVIANALFKQLCLKMFPEMSSVTRVIEVDDIIQPLDVRQSDCIEWEFCKRNHSVYALLAQGLSPFLEKGCISGAISASSTDNYPEESIRNTLVPSDRVASVASYWSSKGQSDPAVPETLVYRLIANLCLVTEIHVQPFQGCFLCRTLLYCRG
;
A
#
# COMPACT_ATOMS: atom_id res chain seq x y z
N MET A 1 13.51 38.33 40.46
CA MET A 1 14.27 37.55 39.45
C MET A 1 13.44 36.32 39.12
N SER A 2 12.61 36.40 38.07
CA SER A 2 11.86 35.25 37.56
C SER A 2 12.77 34.47 36.62
N GLY A 3 13.22 33.30 37.06
CA GLY A 3 13.87 32.35 36.16
C GLY A 3 12.81 31.80 35.21
N SER A 4 12.79 32.30 33.98
CA SER A 4 12.17 31.59 32.88
C SER A 4 13.07 30.38 32.61
N GLU A 5 12.67 29.22 33.10
CA GLU A 5 13.23 27.96 32.63
C GLU A 5 13.00 27.93 31.11
N ASN A 6 14.09 28.04 30.35
CA ASN A 6 14.10 27.82 28.91
C ASN A 6 13.76 26.34 28.70
N CYS A 7 12.47 26.01 28.70
CA CYS A 7 12.00 24.68 28.36
C CYS A 7 12.18 24.52 26.85
N HIS A 8 13.40 24.15 26.45
CA HIS A 8 13.74 23.89 25.06
C HIS A 8 12.87 22.76 24.54
N ASP A 9 12.26 22.97 23.38
CA ASP A 9 11.53 21.92 22.68
C ASP A 9 12.49 20.77 22.35
N PHE A 10 12.02 19.52 22.40
CA PHE A 10 12.83 18.31 22.12
C PHE A 10 13.57 18.43 20.79
N VAL A 11 12.90 18.96 19.76
CA VAL A 11 13.46 19.15 18.42
C VAL A 11 14.61 20.16 18.43
N GLU A 12 14.50 21.23 19.22
CA GLU A 12 15.56 22.21 19.38
C GLU A 12 16.73 21.66 20.21
N TRP A 13 16.42 20.85 21.23
CA TRP A 13 17.42 20.28 22.14
C TRP A 13 18.29 19.20 21.48
N LEU A 14 17.68 18.31 20.69
CA LEU A 14 18.41 17.29 19.92
C LEU A 14 19.03 17.82 18.63
N GLY A 15 18.50 18.91 18.09
CA GLY A 15 18.83 19.40 16.77
C GLY A 15 18.04 18.68 15.66
N ALA A 16 17.99 19.31 14.49
CA ALA A 16 17.15 18.88 13.38
C ALA A 16 17.51 17.46 12.88
N ASP A 17 18.79 17.21 12.58
CA ASP A 17 19.24 15.93 11.99
C ASP A 17 18.92 14.73 12.89
N MET A 18 19.21 14.85 14.19
CA MET A 18 18.92 13.79 15.17
C MET A 18 17.42 13.60 15.37
N SER A 19 16.65 14.69 15.35
CA SER A 19 15.19 14.61 15.48
C SER A 19 14.55 13.93 14.27
N ILE A 20 15.06 14.16 13.06
CA ILE A 20 14.64 13.47 11.84
C ILE A 20 14.88 11.97 12.00
N GLU A 21 16.09 11.55 12.38
CA GLU A 21 16.41 10.14 12.58
C GLU A 21 15.52 9.47 13.62
N VAL A 22 15.27 10.14 14.76
CA VAL A 22 14.35 9.64 15.80
C VAL A 22 12.93 9.46 15.25
N PHE A 23 12.40 10.45 14.54
CA PHE A 23 11.05 10.35 13.96
C PHE A 23 10.95 9.31 12.84
N LEU A 24 12.02 9.04 12.09
CA LEU A 24 12.05 8.00 11.06
C LEU A 24 12.22 6.57 11.61
N GLN A 25 12.49 6.43 12.91
CA GLN A 25 12.34 5.14 13.61
C GLN A 25 10.88 4.79 13.90
N LEU A 26 9.93 5.71 13.69
CA LEU A 26 8.51 5.43 13.79
C LEU A 26 8.04 4.73 12.51
N ASP A 27 7.92 3.41 12.54
CA ASP A 27 7.54 2.62 11.38
C ASP A 27 6.03 2.67 11.07
N ASP A 28 5.18 3.05 12.03
CA ASP A 28 3.74 3.27 11.81
C ASP A 28 3.46 4.73 11.42
N PRO A 29 2.86 4.99 10.24
CA PRO A 29 2.43 6.33 9.84
C PRO A 29 1.52 7.02 10.86
N SER A 30 0.76 6.25 11.65
CA SER A 30 -0.10 6.75 12.72
C SER A 30 0.70 7.41 13.85
N ASP A 31 1.90 6.90 14.16
CA ASP A 31 2.77 7.48 15.18
C ASP A 31 3.34 8.82 14.73
N LEU A 32 3.75 8.92 13.47
CA LEU A 32 4.20 10.19 12.89
C LEU A 32 3.07 11.23 12.82
N ALA A 33 1.81 10.80 12.64
CA ALA A 33 0.65 11.68 12.75
C ALA A 33 0.42 12.19 14.18
N ARG A 34 0.69 11.36 15.20
CA ARG A 34 0.65 11.77 16.62
C ARG A 34 1.72 12.80 16.94
N VAL A 35 2.93 12.65 16.40
CA VAL A 35 4.03 13.65 16.47
C VAL A 35 3.54 15.01 15.96
N CYS A 36 2.82 15.06 14.84
CA CYS A 36 2.24 16.29 14.31
C CYS A 36 1.18 16.92 15.23
N SER A 37 0.57 16.16 16.13
CA SER A 37 -0.46 16.63 17.06
C SER A 37 0.11 17.19 18.36
N VAL A 38 1.42 17.01 18.61
CA VAL A 38 2.09 17.48 19.84
C VAL A 38 2.12 19.01 19.88
N SER A 39 2.53 19.66 18.79
CA SER A 39 2.57 21.12 18.68
C SER A 39 2.56 21.58 17.23
N SER A 40 2.24 22.86 17.01
CA SER A 40 2.37 23.48 15.67
C SER A 40 3.81 23.45 15.16
N SER A 41 4.79 23.62 16.04
CA SER A 41 6.21 23.59 15.69
C SER A 41 6.64 22.20 15.21
N TRP A 42 6.20 21.14 15.89
CA TRP A 42 6.48 19.76 15.49
C TRP A 42 5.82 19.43 14.15
N ARG A 43 4.56 19.83 13.97
CA ARG A 43 3.89 19.66 12.68
C ARG A 43 4.63 20.37 11.56
N GLN A 44 5.06 21.61 11.79
CA GLN A 44 5.82 22.37 10.80
C GLN A 44 7.14 21.70 10.47
N PHE A 45 7.85 21.21 11.49
CA PHE A 45 9.09 20.46 11.33
C PHE A 45 8.91 19.19 10.49
N VAL A 46 7.87 18.40 10.78
CA VAL A 46 7.55 17.17 10.03
C VAL A 46 7.24 17.47 8.55
N ILE A 47 6.49 18.55 8.28
CA ILE A 47 6.15 18.99 6.92
C ILE A 47 7.39 19.50 6.18
N ALA A 48 8.16 20.40 6.80
CA ALA A 48 9.33 21.02 6.20
C ALA A 48 10.42 20.00 5.83
N ASN A 49 10.57 18.94 6.64
CA ASN A 49 11.53 17.86 6.39
C ASN A 49 10.94 16.68 5.60
N ALA A 50 9.71 16.81 5.10
CA ALA A 50 9.02 15.80 4.29
C ALA A 50 9.02 14.37 4.89
N LEU A 51 8.89 14.24 6.22
CA LEU A 51 9.11 12.95 6.89
C LEU A 51 8.11 11.86 6.46
N PHE A 52 6.85 12.22 6.16
CA PHE A 52 5.89 11.27 5.60
C PHE A 52 6.30 10.73 4.23
N LYS A 53 6.96 11.55 3.39
CA LYS A 53 7.51 11.09 2.11
C LYS A 53 8.62 10.06 2.35
N GLN A 54 9.54 10.38 3.26
CA GLN A 54 10.64 9.48 3.60
C GLN A 54 10.14 8.16 4.19
N LEU A 55 9.19 8.22 5.13
CA LEU A 55 8.55 7.03 5.71
C LEU A 55 7.83 6.20 4.65
N CYS A 56 7.04 6.83 3.78
CA CYS A 56 6.33 6.13 2.70
C CYS A 56 7.30 5.40 1.75
N LEU A 57 8.44 6.02 1.41
CA LEU A 57 9.46 5.41 0.55
C LEU A 57 10.26 4.31 1.27
N LYS A 58 10.45 4.43 2.59
CA LYS A 58 11.05 3.38 3.42
C LYS A 58 10.14 2.14 3.48
N MET A 59 8.83 2.34 3.65
CA MET A 59 7.84 1.27 3.70
C MET A 59 7.60 0.63 2.33
N PHE A 60 7.64 1.43 1.26
CA PHE A 60 7.32 1.01 -0.10
C PHE A 60 8.39 1.50 -1.08
N PRO A 61 9.57 0.85 -1.13
CA PRO A 61 10.66 1.25 -2.02
C PRO A 61 10.26 1.30 -3.51
N GLU A 62 9.29 0.48 -3.91
CA GLU A 62 8.74 0.41 -5.27
C GLU A 62 8.07 1.73 -5.70
N MET A 63 7.55 2.49 -4.74
CA MET A 63 6.89 3.78 -4.98
C MET A 63 7.85 4.90 -5.39
N SER A 64 9.16 4.70 -5.25
CA SER A 64 10.20 5.66 -5.66
C SER A 64 10.12 6.07 -7.14
N SER A 65 9.61 5.16 -7.99
CA SER A 65 9.40 5.42 -9.42
C SER A 65 8.15 6.29 -9.68
N VAL A 66 7.08 6.08 -8.91
CA VAL A 66 5.80 6.80 -9.01
C VAL A 66 5.91 8.23 -8.48
N THR A 67 6.79 8.43 -7.49
CA THR A 67 7.11 9.74 -6.89
C THR A 67 7.48 10.78 -7.96
N ARG A 68 8.20 10.34 -8.99
CA ARG A 68 8.65 11.19 -10.10
C ARG A 68 7.51 11.64 -11.02
N VAL A 69 6.42 10.88 -11.11
CA VAL A 69 5.28 11.18 -11.99
C VAL A 69 4.36 12.21 -11.34
N ILE A 70 4.11 12.08 -10.03
CA ILE A 70 3.30 13.05 -9.27
C ILE A 70 3.96 14.44 -9.25
N GLU A 71 5.30 14.49 -9.18
CA GLU A 71 6.06 15.74 -9.27
C GLU A 71 6.01 16.40 -10.66
N VAL A 72 5.74 15.65 -11.73
CA VAL A 72 5.72 16.17 -13.12
C VAL A 72 4.37 16.81 -13.47
N ASP A 73 3.27 16.26 -12.98
CA ASP A 73 1.93 16.76 -13.32
C ASP A 73 1.54 18.05 -12.54
N ASP A 74 2.16 18.31 -11.38
CA ASP A 74 1.90 19.51 -10.57
C ASP A 74 2.73 20.75 -10.98
N ILE A 75 3.62 20.66 -11.97
CA ILE A 75 4.39 21.81 -12.48
C ILE A 75 3.73 22.38 -13.74
N ILE A 76 2.71 23.21 -13.56
CA ILE A 76 2.29 24.16 -14.59
C ILE A 76 2.10 25.55 -13.98
N GLN A 77 3.19 26.34 -13.89
CA GLN A 77 3.30 27.71 -14.43
C GLN A 77 4.66 28.37 -14.08
N PRO A 78 5.18 29.30 -14.94
CA PRO A 78 6.46 29.97 -14.72
C PRO A 78 6.35 31.09 -13.65
N LEU A 79 7.39 31.16 -12.81
CA LEU A 79 7.54 31.97 -11.58
C LEU A 79 7.56 33.50 -11.76
N ASP A 80 7.12 34.19 -10.69
CA ASP A 80 7.63 35.50 -10.28
C ASP A 80 8.21 35.44 -8.83
N VAL A 81 9.41 35.98 -8.63
CA VAL A 81 10.42 35.57 -7.61
C VAL A 81 10.04 35.91 -6.15
N ARG A 82 8.99 36.68 -5.90
CA ARG A 82 8.53 37.04 -4.53
C ARG A 82 7.47 36.10 -3.94
N GLN A 83 6.92 35.18 -4.73
CA GLN A 83 5.92 34.20 -4.28
C GLN A 83 6.53 32.82 -3.94
N SER A 84 7.85 32.65 -4.12
CA SER A 84 8.55 31.36 -4.00
C SER A 84 8.30 30.66 -2.67
N ASP A 85 8.61 31.32 -1.54
CA ASP A 85 8.56 30.68 -0.21
C ASP A 85 7.14 30.25 0.19
N CYS A 86 6.13 31.03 -0.22
CA CYS A 86 4.73 30.72 0.05
C CYS A 86 4.27 29.52 -0.80
N ILE A 87 4.67 29.47 -2.08
CA ILE A 87 4.37 28.36 -2.98
C ILE A 87 5.06 27.08 -2.52
N GLU A 88 6.33 27.17 -2.10
CA GLU A 88 7.11 26.05 -1.55
C GLU A 88 6.46 25.47 -0.30
N TRP A 89 6.02 26.32 0.63
CA TRP A 89 5.34 25.84 1.84
C TRP A 89 3.99 25.18 1.55
N GLU A 90 3.18 25.74 0.63
CA GLU A 90 1.93 25.10 0.19
C GLU A 90 2.19 23.75 -0.49
N PHE A 91 3.25 23.65 -1.29
CA PHE A 91 3.69 22.41 -1.90
C PHE A 91 4.09 21.37 -0.85
N CYS A 92 4.90 21.75 0.14
CA CYS A 92 5.28 20.85 1.24
C CYS A 92 4.06 20.33 2.01
N LYS A 93 3.06 21.19 2.28
CA LYS A 93 1.80 20.79 2.93
C LYS A 93 1.00 19.80 2.09
N ARG A 94 0.86 20.04 0.78
CA ARG A 94 0.16 19.11 -0.13
C ARG A 94 0.87 17.77 -0.17
N ASN A 95 2.19 17.76 -0.37
CA ASN A 95 2.98 16.54 -0.35
C ASN A 95 2.82 15.79 0.96
N HIS A 96 2.96 16.49 2.10
CA HIS A 96 2.74 15.89 3.41
C HIS A 96 1.38 15.18 3.49
N SER A 97 0.29 15.82 3.04
CA SER A 97 -1.04 15.20 3.04
C SER A 97 -1.13 13.98 2.10
N VAL A 98 -0.58 14.05 0.89
CA VAL A 98 -0.59 12.94 -0.07
C VAL A 98 0.20 11.75 0.47
N TYR A 99 1.43 11.95 0.93
CA TYR A 99 2.26 10.87 1.47
C TYR A 99 1.72 10.32 2.79
N ALA A 100 1.10 11.15 3.65
CA ALA A 100 0.43 10.64 4.84
C ALA A 100 -0.73 9.71 4.50
N LEU A 101 -1.56 10.08 3.51
CA LEU A 101 -2.67 9.24 3.06
C LEU A 101 -2.18 7.96 2.37
N LEU A 102 -1.13 8.05 1.55
CA LEU A 102 -0.52 6.89 0.90
C LEU A 102 0.11 5.93 1.92
N ALA A 103 0.94 6.44 2.82
CA ALA A 103 1.59 5.63 3.85
C ALA A 103 0.55 4.93 4.73
N GLN A 104 -0.49 5.65 5.15
CA GLN A 104 -1.58 5.07 5.94
C GLN A 104 -2.40 4.03 5.16
N GLY A 105 -2.77 4.35 3.91
CA GLY A 105 -3.64 3.49 3.10
C GLY A 105 -2.96 2.23 2.57
N LEU A 106 -1.64 2.28 2.39
CA LEU A 106 -0.83 1.15 1.96
C LEU A 106 -0.21 0.38 3.14
N SER A 107 -0.31 0.91 4.36
CA SER A 107 0.24 0.27 5.56
C SER A 107 -0.25 -1.18 5.66
N PRO A 108 0.64 -2.17 5.90
CA PRO A 108 0.40 -3.60 5.71
C PRO A 108 -0.58 -4.26 6.70
N PHE A 109 -1.51 -3.52 7.30
CA PHE A 109 -2.49 -4.00 8.29
C PHE A 109 -3.58 -4.95 7.75
N LEU A 110 -3.42 -5.53 6.56
CA LEU A 110 -4.36 -6.51 6.03
C LEU A 110 -3.87 -7.93 6.32
N GLU A 111 -4.18 -8.40 7.54
CA GLU A 111 -4.10 -9.82 7.96
C GLU A 111 -4.82 -10.78 6.99
N LYS A 112 -5.64 -10.25 6.07
CA LYS A 112 -6.47 -10.99 5.09
C LYS A 112 -6.12 -10.75 3.62
N GLY A 113 -4.96 -10.15 3.32
CA GLY A 113 -4.58 -9.80 1.94
C GLY A 113 -5.43 -8.70 1.33
N CYS A 114 -5.24 -8.41 0.04
CA CYS A 114 -5.91 -7.29 -0.65
C CYS A 114 -7.16 -7.67 -1.46
N ILE A 115 -7.55 -8.95 -1.45
CA ILE A 115 -8.71 -9.47 -2.21
C ILE A 115 -9.96 -9.46 -1.32
N SER A 116 -11.02 -8.80 -1.78
CA SER A 116 -12.31 -8.78 -1.08
C SER A 116 -13.27 -9.88 -1.56
N GLY A 117 -13.08 -10.39 -2.78
CA GLY A 117 -13.98 -11.37 -3.36
C GLY A 117 -13.62 -11.76 -4.79
N ALA A 118 -14.14 -12.90 -5.23
CA ALA A 118 -14.03 -13.38 -6.60
C ALA A 118 -15.20 -12.83 -7.43
N ILE A 119 -14.92 -12.26 -8.60
CA ILE A 119 -15.91 -11.65 -9.49
C ILE A 119 -16.32 -12.66 -10.56
N SER A 120 -15.34 -13.22 -11.28
CA SER A 120 -15.60 -14.13 -12.39
C SER A 120 -14.39 -15.01 -12.69
N ALA A 121 -14.61 -16.03 -13.51
CA ALA A 121 -13.57 -16.77 -14.22
C ALA A 121 -13.92 -16.84 -15.71
N SER A 122 -12.92 -17.12 -16.54
CA SER A 122 -13.09 -17.46 -17.96
C SER A 122 -14.06 -18.62 -18.16
N SER A 123 -13.91 -19.65 -17.33
CA SER A 123 -14.79 -20.80 -17.26
C SER A 123 -14.81 -21.36 -15.84
N THR A 124 -15.75 -22.27 -15.55
CA THR A 124 -15.77 -23.02 -14.30
C THR A 124 -16.32 -24.40 -14.61
N ASP A 125 -15.57 -25.43 -14.25
CA ASP A 125 -16.05 -26.80 -14.33
C ASP A 125 -16.70 -27.22 -13.00
N ASN A 126 -17.48 -28.31 -13.02
CA ASN A 126 -18.07 -28.94 -11.83
C ASN A 126 -18.65 -27.93 -10.81
N TYR A 127 -19.49 -27.01 -11.29
CA TYR A 127 -20.17 -26.03 -10.45
C TYR A 127 -21.32 -26.70 -9.68
N PRO A 128 -21.49 -26.45 -8.37
CA PRO A 128 -20.80 -25.43 -7.54
C PRO A 128 -19.53 -25.90 -6.81
N GLU A 129 -19.16 -27.16 -6.90
CA GLU A 129 -18.12 -27.79 -6.09
C GLU A 129 -16.73 -27.18 -6.31
N GLU A 130 -16.36 -26.89 -7.56
CA GLU A 130 -15.04 -26.35 -7.96
C GLU A 130 -15.11 -24.85 -8.31
N SER A 131 -15.92 -24.11 -7.54
CA SER A 131 -16.19 -22.69 -7.82
C SER A 131 -15.04 -21.74 -7.47
N ILE A 132 -15.04 -20.57 -8.11
CA ILE A 132 -14.11 -19.46 -7.83
C ILE A 132 -14.10 -18.98 -6.37
N ARG A 133 -15.14 -19.31 -5.58
CA ARG A 133 -15.20 -18.92 -4.16
C ARG A 133 -14.20 -19.70 -3.32
N ASN A 134 -13.85 -20.91 -3.75
CA ASN A 134 -12.90 -21.76 -3.06
C ASN A 134 -11.49 -21.16 -3.05
N THR A 135 -11.13 -20.36 -4.06
CA THR A 135 -9.80 -19.71 -4.11
C THR A 135 -9.62 -18.62 -3.06
N LEU A 136 -10.69 -18.17 -2.39
CA LEU A 136 -10.63 -17.19 -1.32
C LEU A 136 -10.48 -17.84 0.06
N VAL A 137 -10.60 -19.17 0.13
CA VAL A 137 -10.52 -19.90 1.38
C VAL A 137 -9.06 -20.28 1.61
N PRO A 138 -8.42 -19.83 2.70
CA PRO A 138 -7.02 -20.13 2.96
C PRO A 138 -6.77 -21.60 3.32
N SER A 139 -7.82 -22.39 3.59
CA SER A 139 -7.73 -23.81 3.93
C SER A 139 -7.86 -24.71 2.69
N ASP A 140 -6.98 -25.71 2.57
CA ASP A 140 -7.00 -26.73 1.50
C ASP A 140 -8.28 -27.54 1.48
N ARG A 141 -8.98 -27.59 2.61
CA ARG A 141 -10.24 -28.30 2.77
C ARG A 141 -11.25 -27.44 3.49
N VAL A 142 -12.47 -27.44 2.97
CA VAL A 142 -13.65 -26.95 3.69
C VAL A 142 -14.45 -28.18 4.09
N ALA A 143 -14.57 -28.42 5.40
CA ALA A 143 -15.03 -29.69 5.97
C ALA A 143 -14.17 -30.89 5.48
N SER A 144 -14.68 -31.70 4.55
CA SER A 144 -14.00 -32.89 4.00
C SER A 144 -13.69 -32.79 2.50
N VAL A 145 -14.02 -31.67 1.86
CA VAL A 145 -13.89 -31.47 0.41
C VAL A 145 -12.70 -30.54 0.13
N ALA A 146 -11.90 -30.87 -0.89
CA ALA A 146 -10.81 -30.02 -1.32
C ALA A 146 -11.35 -28.67 -1.83
N SER A 147 -10.76 -27.57 -1.38
CA SER A 147 -11.16 -26.21 -1.78
C SER A 147 -10.25 -25.75 -2.93
N TYR A 148 -10.75 -25.85 -4.16
CA TYR A 148 -10.05 -25.38 -5.35
C TYR A 148 -11.04 -24.91 -6.43
N TRP A 149 -10.51 -24.22 -7.43
CA TRP A 149 -11.22 -23.90 -8.66
C TRP A 149 -10.62 -24.69 -9.83
N SER A 150 -11.48 -25.06 -10.78
CA SER A 150 -11.08 -25.63 -12.07
C SER A 150 -11.78 -24.93 -13.23
N SER A 151 -11.06 -24.87 -14.35
CA SER A 151 -11.62 -24.47 -15.64
C SER A 151 -12.20 -25.68 -16.37
N LYS A 152 -13.10 -25.43 -17.33
CA LYS A 152 -13.54 -26.46 -18.30
C LYS A 152 -12.42 -26.88 -19.25
N GLY A 153 -11.30 -26.15 -19.21
CA GLY A 153 -10.19 -26.27 -20.13
C GLY A 153 -10.52 -25.68 -21.51
N GLN A 154 -9.46 -25.43 -22.25
CA GLN A 154 -9.53 -24.90 -23.59
C GLN A 154 -8.59 -25.68 -24.52
N SER A 155 -9.08 -26.05 -25.70
CA SER A 155 -8.30 -26.82 -26.67
C SER A 155 -7.32 -25.93 -27.43
N ASP A 156 -7.67 -24.65 -27.60
CA ASP A 156 -6.79 -23.65 -28.18
C ASP A 156 -5.87 -23.05 -27.09
N PRO A 157 -4.54 -23.29 -27.15
CA PRO A 157 -3.61 -22.74 -26.17
C PRO A 157 -3.48 -21.21 -26.24
N ALA A 158 -3.98 -20.56 -27.30
CA ALA A 158 -3.97 -19.10 -27.41
C ALA A 158 -5.05 -18.42 -26.56
N VAL A 159 -6.04 -19.17 -26.08
CA VAL A 159 -7.13 -18.63 -25.26
C VAL A 159 -6.77 -18.78 -23.77
N PRO A 160 -6.63 -17.67 -23.02
CA PRO A 160 -6.22 -17.73 -21.62
C PRO A 160 -7.36 -18.19 -20.70
N GLU A 161 -7.00 -18.88 -19.63
CA GLU A 161 -7.87 -19.13 -18.49
C GLU A 161 -7.58 -18.09 -17.40
N THR A 162 -8.60 -17.37 -16.93
CA THR A 162 -8.44 -16.18 -16.09
C THR A 162 -9.37 -16.23 -14.89
N LEU A 163 -8.86 -15.78 -13.73
CA LEU A 163 -9.65 -15.47 -12.54
C LEU A 163 -9.63 -13.96 -12.31
N VAL A 164 -10.79 -13.40 -12.01
CA VAL A 164 -10.95 -11.96 -11.77
C VAL A 164 -11.41 -11.74 -10.34
N TYR A 165 -10.64 -10.95 -9.60
CA TYR A 165 -10.88 -10.62 -8.20
C TYR A 165 -11.25 -9.15 -8.02
N ARG A 166 -12.03 -8.89 -6.97
CA ARG A 166 -12.30 -7.56 -6.45
C ARG A 166 -11.26 -7.27 -5.38
N LEU A 167 -10.61 -6.12 -5.48
CA LEU A 167 -9.72 -5.61 -4.43
C LEU A 167 -10.53 -4.93 -3.32
N ILE A 168 -9.98 -4.92 -2.10
CA ILE A 168 -10.62 -4.33 -0.91
C ILE A 168 -10.75 -2.82 -1.02
N ALA A 169 -9.80 -2.16 -1.71
CA ALA A 169 -9.77 -0.72 -1.89
C ALA A 169 -9.50 -0.35 -3.36
N ASN A 170 -9.73 0.94 -3.67
CA ASN A 170 -9.43 1.49 -4.99
C ASN A 170 -7.92 1.52 -5.29
N LEU A 171 -7.08 1.49 -4.25
CA LEU A 171 -5.63 1.37 -4.33
C LEU A 171 -5.19 0.29 -3.35
N CYS A 172 -4.49 -0.73 -3.85
CA CYS A 172 -3.87 -1.77 -3.04
C CYS A 172 -2.46 -2.02 -3.55
N LEU A 173 -1.52 -2.21 -2.62
CA LEU A 173 -0.19 -2.72 -2.97
C LEU A 173 -0.25 -4.25 -3.01
N VAL A 174 0.13 -4.82 -4.14
CA VAL A 174 0.28 -6.27 -4.31
C VAL A 174 1.77 -6.58 -4.28
N THR A 175 2.25 -7.11 -3.16
CA THR A 175 3.65 -7.52 -3.00
C THR A 175 3.88 -8.94 -3.51
N GLU A 176 2.94 -9.84 -3.22
CA GLU A 176 3.05 -11.26 -3.53
C GLU A 176 1.70 -11.83 -3.99
N ILE A 177 1.75 -12.85 -4.86
CA ILE A 177 0.59 -13.63 -5.30
C ILE A 177 0.92 -15.10 -5.09
N HIS A 178 0.16 -15.77 -4.24
CA HIS A 178 0.42 -17.17 -3.89
C HIS A 178 -0.42 -18.12 -4.73
N VAL A 179 0.19 -18.65 -5.79
CA VAL A 179 -0.46 -19.67 -6.63
C VAL A 179 -0.01 -21.07 -6.23
N GLN A 180 -0.93 -21.86 -5.70
CA GLN A 180 -0.72 -23.26 -5.37
C GLN A 180 -1.54 -24.15 -6.31
N PRO A 181 -0.90 -24.81 -7.28
CA PRO A 181 -1.58 -25.77 -8.12
C PRO A 181 -2.00 -26.99 -7.29
N PHE A 182 -3.25 -27.44 -7.48
CA PHE A 182 -3.78 -28.63 -6.84
C PHE A 182 -3.46 -29.86 -7.71
N GLN A 183 -2.81 -30.88 -7.14
CA GLN A 183 -2.49 -32.10 -7.86
C GLN A 183 -3.65 -33.10 -7.76
N GLY A 184 -4.62 -33.00 -8.66
CA GLY A 184 -5.64 -34.02 -8.87
C GLY A 184 -5.13 -35.13 -9.79
N CYS A 185 -5.20 -36.41 -9.37
CA CYS A 185 -4.95 -37.52 -10.28
C CYS A 185 -6.10 -37.65 -11.30
N PHE A 186 -5.92 -37.08 -12.49
CA PHE A 186 -6.85 -37.28 -13.61
C PHE A 186 -6.13 -37.98 -14.76
N LEU A 187 -6.59 -39.20 -15.11
CA LEU A 187 -6.28 -39.80 -16.40
C LEU A 187 -6.81 -38.86 -17.49
N CYS A 188 -5.90 -38.34 -18.33
CA CYS A 188 -6.18 -37.61 -19.58
C CYS A 188 -6.91 -36.26 -19.47
N ARG A 189 -6.22 -35.19 -19.03
CA ARG A 189 -6.11 -33.88 -19.74
C ARG A 189 -5.50 -32.82 -18.81
N THR A 190 -4.60 -32.01 -19.37
CA THR A 190 -3.90 -30.92 -18.67
C THR A 190 -4.88 -29.80 -18.28
N LEU A 191 -5.10 -29.59 -16.99
CA LEU A 191 -5.81 -28.42 -16.46
C LEU A 191 -4.85 -27.61 -15.57
N LEU A 192 -4.83 -26.29 -15.75
CA LEU A 192 -4.09 -25.35 -14.92
C LEU A 192 -4.92 -25.05 -13.67
N TYR A 193 -4.35 -25.32 -12.50
CA TYR A 193 -4.96 -25.00 -11.21
C TYR A 193 -4.28 -23.76 -10.62
N CYS A 194 -5.07 -22.77 -10.20
CA CYS A 194 -4.57 -21.58 -9.53
C CYS A 194 -5.21 -21.41 -8.14
N ARG A 195 -4.37 -21.14 -7.13
CA ARG A 195 -4.76 -20.59 -5.81
C ARG A 195 -4.36 -19.10 -5.77
N GLY A 196 -4.95 -18.32 -4.87
CA GLY A 196 -4.53 -16.95 -4.56
C GLY A 196 -3.96 -16.87 -3.15
#